data_AF-A0A9W9IY49-F1
#
_entry.id   AF-A0A9W9IY49-F1
#
_cell.length_a   1.000
_cell.length_b   1.000
_cell.length_c   1.000
_cell.angle_alpha   90.00
_cell.angle_beta   90.00
_cell.angle_gamma   90.00
#
_symmetry.space_group_name_H-M   'P 1'
#
loop_
_entity.id
_entity.type
_entity.pdbx_description
1 polymer ?
#
loop_
_entity_poly.entity_id
_entity_poly.type
_entity_poly.pdbx_seq_one_letter_code
_entity_poly.pdbx_strand_id
1 'polypeptide(L)'
;MAPSKQPWLPPIPPPGIPITTPDTPPAISTPARRYGAIQDAGAIRQRWIEDPTDPTCQIQPSTLTVDDLTTAHWHVCSENRKIPLQVSEDAFALGYTNKAIYNYSATQNYAKGALGIAGAENIYTLLVGKGLIIAEGIFRIDGPQFSQIARAQMQKVADPQTLRHFYVCDIVNIDTSMFVQNSLYSPSNGLTWPPVCRAPLIWQYNTPEYQGLLGTRIGRCAVYLVLEIFPRGMYYIARVVTWEQSCSLEIRFDIEPIRASGSAA
;
A
#
# COMPACT_ATOMS: atom_id res chain seq x y z
N MET A 1 3.07 30.30 25.86
CA MET A 1 2.09 29.20 25.97
C MET A 1 2.55 28.07 25.07
N ALA A 2 2.99 26.96 25.63
CA ALA A 2 3.46 25.80 24.87
C ALA A 2 2.25 24.97 24.40
N PRO A 3 2.22 24.49 23.14
CA PRO A 3 1.12 23.66 22.67
C PRO A 3 1.18 22.27 23.33
N SER A 4 0.01 21.82 23.80
CA SER A 4 -0.23 20.52 24.43
C SER A 4 0.18 19.37 23.52
N LYS A 5 1.08 18.51 24.01
CA LYS A 5 1.41 17.21 23.43
C LYS A 5 0.35 16.18 23.83
N GLN A 6 -0.84 16.25 23.26
CA GLN A 6 -1.76 15.12 23.30
C GLN A 6 -1.42 14.18 22.14
N PRO A 7 -1.10 12.90 22.39
CA PRO A 7 -0.96 11.91 21.33
C PRO A 7 -2.29 11.80 20.59
N TRP A 8 -2.24 11.88 19.27
CA TRP A 8 -3.38 11.55 18.41
C TRP A 8 -3.76 10.08 18.67
N LEU A 9 -4.94 9.86 19.24
CA LEU A 9 -5.59 8.55 19.28
C LEU A 9 -6.49 8.47 18.05
N PRO A 10 -6.32 7.47 17.17
CA PRO A 10 -7.24 7.30 16.05
C PRO A 10 -8.66 7.06 16.59
N PRO A 11 -9.69 7.52 15.87
CA PRO A 11 -11.08 7.29 16.27
C PRO A 11 -11.34 5.79 16.41
N ILE A 12 -11.92 5.43 17.54
CA ILE A 12 -12.33 4.06 17.86
C ILE A 12 -13.32 3.60 16.77
N PRO A 13 -13.15 2.39 16.18
CA PRO A 13 -14.13 1.84 15.25
C PRO A 13 -15.54 1.86 15.85
N PRO A 14 -16.60 2.02 15.03
CA PRO A 14 -17.96 2.01 15.54
C PRO A 14 -18.24 0.73 16.37
N PRO A 15 -18.94 0.83 17.51
CA PRO A 15 -19.24 -0.32 18.36
C PRO A 15 -20.11 -1.32 17.59
N GLY A 16 -19.64 -2.56 17.42
CA GLY A 16 -20.48 -3.63 16.86
C GLY A 16 -19.79 -4.74 16.08
N ILE A 17 -18.47 -4.67 15.84
CA ILE A 17 -17.75 -5.76 15.16
C ILE A 17 -17.04 -6.61 16.24
N PRO A 18 -17.31 -7.93 16.33
CA PRO A 18 -16.60 -8.81 17.25
C PRO A 18 -15.09 -8.75 16.98
N ILE A 19 -14.33 -8.25 17.95
CA ILE A 19 -12.87 -8.27 17.98
C ILE A 19 -12.46 -9.69 18.39
N THR A 20 -12.60 -10.66 17.49
CA THR A 20 -12.14 -12.05 17.72
C THR A 20 -10.96 -12.43 16.84
N THR A 21 -10.40 -11.46 16.11
CA THR A 21 -9.23 -11.65 15.27
C THR A 21 -7.95 -11.43 16.09
N PRO A 22 -6.96 -12.34 16.05
CA PRO A 22 -5.67 -12.09 16.67
C PRO A 22 -5.06 -10.80 16.13
N ASP A 23 -4.51 -9.96 17.02
CA ASP A 23 -3.74 -8.75 16.66
C ASP A 23 -2.36 -9.07 16.03
N THR A 24 -2.07 -10.35 15.78
CA THR A 24 -0.75 -10.81 15.33
C THR A 24 -0.85 -11.95 14.32
N PRO A 25 -0.04 -11.92 13.23
CA PRO A 25 0.08 -13.05 12.29
C PRO A 25 0.74 -14.29 12.92
N PRO A 26 0.52 -15.49 12.34
CA PRO A 26 -0.37 -15.75 11.21
C PRO A 26 -1.85 -15.74 11.63
N ALA A 27 -2.73 -15.43 10.69
CA ALA A 27 -4.17 -15.45 10.93
C ALA A 27 -4.65 -16.87 11.28
N ILE A 28 -5.21 -17.05 12.48
CA ILE A 28 -5.72 -18.35 12.97
C ILE A 28 -7.20 -18.55 12.62
N SER A 29 -7.91 -17.45 12.33
CA SER A 29 -9.34 -17.46 11.99
C SER A 29 -9.59 -16.94 10.59
N THR A 30 -10.57 -17.52 9.91
CA THR A 30 -11.08 -17.02 8.63
C THR A 30 -12.20 -16.02 8.90
N PRO A 31 -12.12 -14.78 8.41
CA PRO A 31 -13.16 -13.77 8.62
C PRO A 31 -14.46 -14.13 7.89
N ALA A 32 -15.57 -13.52 8.32
CA ALA A 32 -16.85 -13.67 7.64
C ALA A 32 -16.73 -13.23 6.17
N ARG A 33 -17.28 -14.03 5.25
CA ARG A 33 -17.22 -13.75 3.81
C ARG A 33 -18.28 -12.72 3.42
N ARG A 34 -17.92 -11.44 3.41
CA ARG A 34 -18.82 -10.30 3.13
C ARG A 34 -18.68 -9.75 1.71
N TYR A 35 -17.50 -9.86 1.10
CA TYR A 35 -17.22 -9.23 -0.20
C TYR A 35 -16.93 -10.22 -1.33
N GLY A 36 -17.25 -11.50 -1.13
CA GLY A 36 -17.15 -12.53 -2.18
C GLY A 36 -15.72 -12.67 -2.74
N ALA A 37 -15.61 -12.74 -4.06
CA ALA A 37 -14.34 -13.07 -4.75
C ALA A 37 -13.21 -12.08 -4.48
N ILE A 38 -13.51 -10.79 -4.25
CA ILE A 38 -12.46 -9.80 -3.94
C ILE A 38 -11.84 -10.09 -2.58
N GLN A 39 -12.66 -10.43 -1.58
CA GLN A 39 -12.19 -10.86 -0.27
C GLN A 39 -11.39 -12.15 -0.36
N ASP A 40 -11.87 -13.14 -1.11
CA ASP A 40 -11.16 -14.42 -1.28
C ASP A 40 -9.77 -14.20 -1.89
N ALA A 41 -9.66 -13.34 -2.89
CA ALA A 41 -8.38 -12.97 -3.51
C ALA A 41 -7.44 -12.27 -2.51
N GLY A 42 -7.98 -11.41 -1.64
CA GLY A 42 -7.21 -10.76 -0.60
C GLY A 42 -6.77 -11.69 0.52
N ALA A 43 -7.59 -12.65 0.92
CA ALA A 43 -7.23 -13.69 1.88
C ALA A 43 -6.07 -14.56 1.38
N ILE A 44 -6.09 -14.93 0.09
CA ILE A 44 -4.96 -15.64 -0.55
C ILE A 44 -3.68 -14.80 -0.48
N ARG A 45 -3.76 -13.50 -0.78
CA ARG A 45 -2.61 -12.58 -0.77
C ARG A 45 -2.07 -12.32 0.63
N GLN A 46 -2.96 -12.20 1.61
CA GLN A 46 -2.59 -12.12 3.02
C GLN A 46 -1.78 -13.37 3.41
N ARG A 47 -2.29 -14.56 3.08
CA ARG A 47 -1.59 -15.84 3.34
C ARG A 47 -0.23 -15.91 2.64
N TRP A 48 -0.09 -15.40 1.42
CA TRP A 48 1.21 -15.36 0.73
C TRP A 48 2.29 -14.60 1.50
N ILE A 49 1.90 -13.51 2.17
CA ILE A 49 2.81 -12.71 2.99
C ILE A 49 3.21 -13.47 4.25
N GLU A 50 2.25 -14.10 4.91
CA GLU A 50 2.42 -14.71 6.24
C GLU A 50 3.07 -16.08 6.21
N ASP A 51 2.70 -16.92 5.25
CA ASP A 51 3.16 -18.29 5.15
C ASP A 51 4.29 -18.37 4.12
N PRO A 52 5.57 -18.53 4.53
CA PRO A 52 6.67 -18.69 3.59
C PRO A 52 6.61 -19.99 2.79
N THR A 53 5.81 -20.97 3.22
CA THR A 53 5.70 -22.29 2.61
C THR A 53 4.54 -22.42 1.63
N ASP A 54 3.62 -21.44 1.56
CA ASP A 54 2.47 -21.52 0.65
C ASP A 54 2.96 -21.63 -0.82
N PRO A 55 2.68 -22.76 -1.51
CA PRO A 55 3.18 -23.04 -2.85
C PRO A 55 2.42 -22.29 -3.94
N THR A 56 1.31 -21.64 -3.60
CA THR A 56 0.49 -20.86 -4.56
C THR A 56 1.04 -19.47 -4.81
N CYS A 57 1.97 -18.99 -3.97
CA CYS A 57 2.63 -17.71 -4.17
C CYS A 57 3.66 -17.80 -5.30
N GLN A 58 3.38 -17.13 -6.41
CA GLN A 58 4.25 -17.10 -7.60
C GLN A 58 5.18 -15.88 -7.62
N ILE A 59 5.11 -15.02 -6.61
CA ILE A 59 5.90 -13.79 -6.56
C ILE A 59 7.31 -14.14 -6.11
N GLN A 60 8.29 -13.84 -6.96
CA GLN A 60 9.70 -14.03 -6.69
C GLN A 60 10.38 -12.68 -6.51
N PRO A 61 11.31 -12.53 -5.55
CA PRO A 61 12.10 -11.31 -5.42
C PRO A 61 12.83 -10.99 -6.73
N SER A 62 12.73 -9.74 -7.18
CA SER A 62 13.47 -9.24 -8.33
C SER A 62 14.81 -8.67 -7.89
N THR A 63 15.81 -8.75 -8.78
CA THR A 63 17.10 -8.05 -8.62
C THR A 63 17.15 -6.74 -9.40
N LEU A 64 16.06 -6.33 -10.05
CA LEU A 64 15.98 -5.11 -10.87
C LEU A 64 16.49 -3.86 -10.14
N THR A 65 17.37 -3.11 -10.78
CA THR A 65 17.89 -1.84 -10.29
C THR A 65 17.47 -0.67 -11.19
N VAL A 66 17.71 0.56 -10.74
CA VAL A 66 17.52 1.76 -11.59
C VAL A 66 18.51 1.77 -12.77
N ASP A 67 19.69 1.19 -12.61
CA ASP A 67 20.68 1.09 -13.68
C ASP A 67 20.24 0.09 -14.76
N ASP A 68 19.61 -1.02 -14.35
CA ASP A 68 19.01 -1.98 -15.30
C ASP A 68 17.88 -1.32 -16.10
N LEU A 69 17.05 -0.50 -15.44
CA LEU A 69 15.98 0.26 -16.11
C LEU A 69 16.57 1.21 -17.15
N THR A 70 17.60 1.98 -16.77
CA THR A 70 18.27 2.93 -17.67
C THR A 70 18.92 2.21 -18.86
N THR A 71 19.56 1.06 -18.61
CA THR A 71 20.14 0.19 -19.64
C THR A 71 19.06 -0.35 -20.59
N ALA A 72 17.88 -0.67 -20.07
CA ALA A 72 16.71 -1.08 -20.85
C ALA A 72 15.95 0.09 -21.50
N HIS A 73 16.56 1.28 -21.56
CA HIS A 73 16.03 2.52 -22.15
C HIS A 73 14.75 3.05 -21.46
N TRP A 74 14.59 2.77 -20.17
CA TRP A 74 13.64 3.54 -19.37
C TRP A 74 14.23 4.92 -19.06
N HIS A 75 13.40 5.93 -19.22
CA HIS A 75 13.72 7.29 -18.80
C HIS A 75 13.41 7.44 -17.32
N VAL A 76 14.41 7.82 -16.52
CA VAL A 76 14.27 8.02 -15.07
C VAL A 76 14.72 9.44 -14.71
N CYS A 77 13.76 10.32 -14.46
CA CYS A 77 14.03 11.65 -13.90
C CYS A 77 13.78 11.62 -12.40
N SER A 78 14.70 12.21 -11.62
CA SER A 78 14.57 12.29 -10.17
C SER A 78 14.96 13.66 -9.62
N GLU A 79 14.26 14.09 -8.58
CA GLU A 79 14.56 15.30 -7.82
C GLU A 79 14.09 15.16 -6.37
N ASN A 80 14.57 16.02 -5.48
CA ASN A 80 14.12 16.03 -4.10
C ASN A 80 12.87 16.90 -3.95
N ARG A 81 11.80 16.32 -3.40
CA ARG A 81 10.53 17.01 -3.12
C ARG A 81 10.10 16.82 -1.67
N LYS A 82 9.17 17.68 -1.24
CA LYS A 82 8.41 17.51 0.01
C LYS A 82 7.33 16.45 -0.20
N ILE A 83 6.82 15.89 0.89
CA ILE A 83 5.64 15.01 0.86
C ILE A 83 4.45 15.78 0.25
N PRO A 84 3.67 15.18 -0.67
CA PRO A 84 2.51 15.82 -1.28
C PRO A 84 1.45 16.24 -0.26
N LEU A 85 0.75 17.33 -0.53
CA LEU A 85 -0.22 17.91 0.41
C LEU A 85 -1.29 16.90 0.82
N GLN A 86 -1.75 16.07 -0.13
CA GLN A 86 -2.84 15.10 0.01
C GLN A 86 -2.64 14.11 1.16
N VAL A 87 -1.39 13.77 1.45
CA VAL A 87 -1.02 12.77 2.47
C VAL A 87 -0.14 13.35 3.58
N SER A 88 0.14 14.65 3.51
CA SER A 88 1.14 15.31 4.35
C SER A 88 0.77 15.32 5.84
N GLU A 89 -0.47 15.67 6.19
CA GLU A 89 -0.92 15.70 7.58
C GLU A 89 -0.77 14.33 8.26
N ASP A 90 -1.22 13.29 7.57
CA ASP A 90 -1.14 11.91 8.02
C ASP A 90 0.32 11.41 8.12
N ALA A 91 1.14 11.67 7.10
CA ALA A 91 2.55 11.30 7.12
C ALA A 91 3.32 12.03 8.23
N PHE A 92 3.02 13.30 8.50
CA PHE A 92 3.67 14.04 9.58
C PHE A 92 3.26 13.52 10.96
N ALA A 93 2.02 13.07 11.13
CA ALA A 93 1.58 12.41 12.37
C ALA A 93 2.35 11.11 12.65
N LEU A 94 2.84 10.43 11.60
CA LEU A 94 3.72 9.26 11.69
C LEU A 94 5.21 9.60 11.87
N GLY A 95 5.56 10.88 11.98
CA GLY A 95 6.92 11.34 12.24
C GLY A 95 7.76 11.64 11.01
N TYR A 96 7.19 11.63 9.80
CA TYR A 96 7.89 12.10 8.61
C TYR A 96 8.04 13.63 8.63
N THR A 97 9.10 14.13 8.00
CA THR A 97 9.44 15.56 8.07
C THR A 97 8.87 16.34 6.88
N ASN A 98 8.48 17.59 7.10
CA ASN A 98 8.10 18.50 6.01
C ASN A 98 9.33 19.15 5.34
N LYS A 99 10.23 18.34 4.80
CA LYS A 99 11.45 18.80 4.12
C LYS A 99 11.53 18.21 2.72
N ALA A 100 12.19 18.93 1.81
CA ALA A 100 12.45 18.45 0.45
C ALA A 100 13.63 17.47 0.45
N ILE A 101 13.44 16.31 1.05
CA ILE A 101 14.48 15.27 1.23
C ILE A 101 14.06 13.93 0.63
N TYR A 102 12.84 13.84 0.10
CA TYR A 102 12.31 12.61 -0.47
C TYR A 102 12.58 12.63 -1.96
N ASN A 103 13.11 11.53 -2.47
CA ASN A 103 13.42 11.39 -3.89
C ASN A 103 12.13 11.12 -4.65
N TYR A 104 11.62 12.15 -5.31
CA TYR A 104 10.61 12.02 -6.33
C TYR A 104 11.26 11.49 -7.60
N SER A 105 10.61 10.53 -8.24
CA SER A 105 11.05 9.92 -9.49
C SER A 105 9.89 9.71 -10.44
N ALA A 106 10.07 10.12 -11.69
CA ALA A 106 9.22 9.76 -12.81
C ALA A 106 9.99 8.76 -13.69
N THR A 107 9.53 7.51 -13.69
CA THR A 107 10.11 6.40 -14.46
C THR A 107 9.18 6.03 -15.60
N GLN A 108 9.65 6.17 -16.84
CA GLN A 108 8.81 6.09 -18.03
C GLN A 108 9.46 5.29 -19.16
N ASN A 109 8.63 4.61 -19.94
CA ASN A 109 9.02 3.94 -21.19
C ASN A 109 7.79 3.80 -22.09
N TYR A 110 7.97 3.59 -23.38
CA TYR A 110 6.90 3.31 -24.32
C TYR A 110 6.73 1.79 -24.51
N ALA A 111 5.49 1.33 -24.46
CA ALA A 111 5.16 -0.07 -24.65
C ALA A 111 5.57 -0.54 -26.06
N LYS A 112 6.13 -1.75 -26.14
CA LYS A 112 6.64 -2.36 -27.39
C LYS A 112 5.65 -3.36 -28.01
N GLY A 113 4.47 -3.48 -27.43
CA GLY A 113 3.48 -4.51 -27.74
C GLY A 113 2.80 -4.41 -29.10
N ALA A 114 1.69 -5.14 -29.27
CA ALA A 114 0.94 -5.23 -30.51
C ALA A 114 0.38 -3.87 -31.01
N LEU A 115 0.06 -3.81 -32.30
CA LEU A 115 -0.62 -2.67 -32.92
C LEU A 115 -1.88 -2.27 -32.11
N GLY A 116 -1.93 -1.02 -31.66
CA GLY A 116 -2.99 -0.45 -30.81
C GLY A 116 -2.54 -0.07 -29.39
N ILE A 117 -1.44 -0.67 -28.89
CA ILE A 117 -0.82 -0.31 -27.60
C ILE A 117 0.65 0.07 -27.74
N ALA A 118 1.28 -0.22 -28.89
CA ALA A 118 2.63 0.24 -29.20
C ALA A 118 2.73 1.77 -29.13
N GLY A 119 3.73 2.28 -28.42
CA GLY A 119 3.92 3.71 -28.22
C GLY A 119 3.04 4.34 -27.13
N ALA A 120 2.20 3.56 -26.45
CA ALA A 120 1.54 4.03 -25.24
C ALA A 120 2.54 4.03 -24.06
N GLU A 121 2.42 5.00 -23.17
CA GLU A 121 3.39 5.22 -22.09
C GLU A 121 3.19 4.20 -20.96
N ASN A 122 4.26 3.74 -20.35
CA ASN A 122 4.29 3.19 -19.01
C ASN A 122 4.84 4.30 -18.11
N ILE A 123 4.18 4.58 -16.99
CA ILE A 123 4.56 5.67 -16.09
C ILE A 123 4.48 5.18 -14.65
N TYR A 124 5.57 5.37 -13.92
CA TYR A 124 5.61 5.24 -12.47
C TYR A 124 6.11 6.55 -11.87
N THR A 125 5.26 7.17 -11.06
CA THR A 125 5.57 8.41 -10.37
C THR A 125 5.59 8.12 -8.87
N LEU A 126 6.79 8.09 -8.30
CA LEU A 126 7.02 7.67 -6.91
C LEU A 126 7.82 8.72 -6.15
N LEU A 127 7.41 9.00 -4.93
CA LEU A 127 8.21 9.73 -3.94
C LEU A 127 8.67 8.75 -2.86
N VAL A 128 9.99 8.64 -2.68
CA VAL A 128 10.59 7.60 -1.83
C VAL A 128 11.54 8.23 -0.81
N GLY A 129 11.52 7.69 0.40
CA GLY A 129 12.47 8.00 1.46
C GLY A 129 12.61 6.84 2.42
N LYS A 130 13.46 7.02 3.45
CA LYS A 130 13.65 5.98 4.48
C LYS A 130 12.31 5.64 5.13
N GLY A 131 11.91 4.38 4.97
CA GLY A 131 10.65 3.86 5.48
C GLY A 131 9.37 4.28 4.78
N LEU A 132 9.42 5.04 3.68
CA LEU A 132 8.26 5.63 3.03
C LEU A 132 8.30 5.47 1.52
N ILE A 133 7.20 4.98 0.94
CA ILE A 133 6.91 5.08 -0.48
C ILE A 133 5.55 5.75 -0.65
N ILE A 134 5.48 6.75 -1.52
CA ILE A 134 4.24 7.39 -1.95
C ILE A 134 4.15 7.24 -3.46
N ALA A 135 3.10 6.57 -3.95
CA ALA A 135 2.84 6.43 -5.38
C ALA A 135 1.76 7.43 -5.81
N GLU A 136 2.15 8.34 -6.71
CA GLU A 136 1.26 9.35 -7.31
C GLU A 136 0.79 8.90 -8.72
N GLY A 137 1.49 7.96 -9.35
CA GLY A 137 1.12 7.45 -10.67
C GLY A 137 1.60 6.02 -10.88
N ILE A 138 0.68 5.14 -11.26
CA ILE A 138 0.96 3.73 -11.59
C ILE A 138 0.20 3.37 -12.87
N PHE A 139 0.87 3.52 -14.01
CA PHE A 139 0.31 3.14 -15.31
C PHE A 139 1.25 2.16 -16.01
N ARG A 140 0.74 0.96 -16.29
CA ARG A 140 1.51 -0.15 -16.84
C ARG A 140 0.71 -0.90 -17.89
N ILE A 141 1.28 -0.99 -19.08
CA ILE A 141 0.85 -1.82 -20.20
C ILE A 141 1.74 -3.07 -20.26
N ASP A 142 3.06 -2.87 -20.27
CA ASP A 142 4.08 -3.93 -20.30
C ASP A 142 5.26 -3.61 -19.35
N GLY A 143 6.34 -4.41 -19.42
CA GLY A 143 7.54 -4.19 -18.61
C GLY A 143 7.43 -4.62 -17.13
N PRO A 144 8.36 -4.15 -16.28
CA PRO A 144 8.42 -4.53 -14.86
C PRO A 144 7.14 -4.19 -14.10
N GLN A 145 6.87 -4.93 -13.04
CA GLN A 145 5.74 -4.64 -12.14
C GLN A 145 6.04 -3.44 -11.24
N PHE A 146 4.98 -2.77 -10.75
CA PHE A 146 5.08 -1.66 -9.80
C PHE A 146 6.01 -1.99 -8.61
N SER A 147 5.84 -3.17 -8.00
CA SER A 147 6.64 -3.58 -6.84
C SER A 147 8.13 -3.58 -7.13
N GLN A 148 8.52 -4.03 -8.32
CA GLN A 148 9.92 -4.09 -8.76
C GLN A 148 10.49 -2.69 -8.99
N ILE A 149 9.73 -1.79 -9.64
CA ILE A 149 10.12 -0.39 -9.82
C ILE A 149 10.26 0.31 -8.46
N ALA A 150 9.28 0.13 -7.58
CA ALA A 150 9.27 0.75 -6.26
C ALA A 150 10.44 0.27 -5.38
N ARG A 151 10.75 -1.04 -5.38
CA ARG A 151 11.93 -1.57 -4.68
C ARG A 151 13.22 -0.99 -5.26
N ALA A 152 13.37 -0.94 -6.58
CA ALA A 152 14.57 -0.40 -7.23
C ALA A 152 14.79 1.09 -6.89
N GLN A 153 13.72 1.90 -6.91
CA GLN A 153 13.79 3.32 -6.52
C GLN A 153 14.10 3.48 -5.04
N MET A 154 13.53 2.63 -4.17
CA MET A 154 13.85 2.64 -2.74
C MET A 154 15.31 2.30 -2.48
N GLN A 155 15.83 1.25 -3.13
CA GLN A 155 17.22 0.82 -3.00
C GLN A 155 18.22 1.93 -3.36
N LYS A 156 17.87 2.85 -4.27
CA LYS A 156 18.71 4.00 -4.63
C LYS A 156 18.87 5.01 -3.49
N VAL A 157 17.93 5.06 -2.54
CA VAL A 157 17.88 6.12 -1.51
C VAL A 157 17.98 5.62 -0.08
N ALA A 158 17.57 4.38 0.17
CA ALA A 158 17.59 3.75 1.49
C ALA A 158 17.61 2.22 1.34
N ASP A 159 17.90 1.52 2.43
CA ASP A 159 17.64 0.08 2.48
C ASP A 159 16.13 -0.19 2.31
N PRO A 160 15.70 -0.99 1.31
CA PRO A 160 14.29 -1.33 1.10
C PRO A 160 13.61 -1.89 2.34
N GLN A 161 14.31 -2.65 3.18
CA GLN A 161 13.73 -3.26 4.39
C GLN A 161 13.37 -2.23 5.47
N THR A 162 13.74 -0.97 5.28
CA THR A 162 13.27 0.12 6.14
C THR A 162 11.81 0.46 5.93
N LEU A 163 11.15 0.00 4.84
CA LEU A 163 9.77 0.34 4.50
C LEU A 163 8.81 0.09 5.66
N ARG A 164 8.01 1.09 6.02
CA ARG A 164 6.96 1.01 7.04
C ARG A 164 5.61 1.52 6.55
N HIS A 165 5.60 2.50 5.66
CA HIS A 165 4.36 3.05 5.14
C HIS A 165 4.40 3.14 3.61
N PHE A 166 3.34 2.64 2.97
CA PHE A 166 3.12 2.76 1.54
C PHE A 166 1.82 3.49 1.27
N TYR A 167 1.89 4.63 0.58
CA TYR A 167 0.73 5.43 0.18
C TYR A 167 0.48 5.31 -1.31
N VAL A 168 -0.80 5.35 -1.69
CA VAL A 168 -1.23 5.60 -3.06
C VAL A 168 -2.18 6.77 -3.06
N CYS A 169 -1.83 7.79 -3.82
CA CYS A 169 -2.61 9.02 -3.92
C CYS A 169 -3.52 9.03 -5.14
N ASP A 170 -4.57 9.85 -5.09
CA ASP A 170 -5.40 10.20 -6.24
C ASP A 170 -5.87 8.96 -7.02
N ILE A 171 -6.45 7.98 -6.30
CA ILE A 171 -6.78 6.68 -6.87
C ILE A 171 -7.92 6.80 -7.90
N VAL A 172 -7.53 6.76 -9.18
CA VAL A 172 -8.44 6.68 -10.33
C VAL A 172 -8.71 5.23 -10.79
N ASN A 173 -8.09 4.24 -10.15
CA ASN A 173 -8.29 2.85 -10.52
C ASN A 173 -9.72 2.40 -10.18
N ILE A 174 -10.51 2.13 -11.22
CA ILE A 174 -11.95 1.82 -11.11
C ILE A 174 -12.23 0.60 -10.21
N ASP A 175 -11.39 -0.43 -10.24
CA ASP A 175 -11.57 -1.63 -9.40
C ASP A 175 -11.45 -1.30 -7.91
N THR A 176 -10.37 -0.62 -7.52
CA THR A 176 -10.18 -0.17 -6.14
C THR A 176 -11.20 0.89 -5.73
N SER A 177 -11.44 1.90 -6.57
CA SER A 177 -12.36 2.99 -6.22
C SER A 177 -13.80 2.51 -6.07
N MET A 178 -14.32 1.67 -6.97
CA MET A 178 -15.67 1.13 -6.83
C MET A 178 -15.80 0.24 -5.60
N PHE A 179 -14.80 -0.59 -5.28
CA PHE A 179 -14.85 -1.40 -4.07
C PHE A 179 -14.95 -0.52 -2.83
N VAL A 180 -14.08 0.50 -2.72
CA VAL A 180 -14.08 1.39 -1.56
C VAL A 180 -15.38 2.21 -1.49
N GLN A 181 -15.79 2.85 -2.58
CA GLN A 181 -16.92 3.78 -2.58
C GLN A 181 -18.27 3.06 -2.44
N ASN A 182 -18.44 1.91 -3.09
CA ASN A 182 -19.76 1.26 -3.18
C ASN A 182 -19.93 0.08 -2.21
N SER A 183 -18.83 -0.58 -1.81
CA SER A 183 -18.90 -1.76 -0.94
C SER A 183 -18.42 -1.46 0.48
N LEU A 184 -17.29 -0.76 0.59
CA LEU A 184 -16.66 -0.48 1.89
C LEU A 184 -17.34 0.67 2.62
N TYR A 185 -17.51 1.83 1.97
CA TYR A 185 -18.23 2.99 2.49
C TYR A 185 -19.73 2.88 2.20
N SER A 186 -20.34 1.79 2.66
CA SER A 186 -21.73 1.44 2.40
C SER A 186 -22.61 1.54 3.66
N PRO A 187 -23.93 1.72 3.51
CA PRO A 187 -24.86 1.70 4.64
C PRO A 187 -24.79 0.40 5.46
N SER A 188 -24.46 -0.74 4.82
CA SER A 188 -24.24 -2.02 5.51
C SER A 188 -23.03 -2.03 6.45
N ASN A 189 -22.11 -1.07 6.31
CA ASN A 189 -21.00 -0.82 7.21
C ASN A 189 -21.25 0.39 8.13
N GLY A 190 -22.43 1.01 8.07
CA GLY A 190 -22.73 2.24 8.79
C GLY A 190 -21.94 3.44 8.25
N LEU A 191 -21.53 3.41 6.98
CA LEU A 191 -20.70 4.41 6.34
C LEU A 191 -21.36 4.94 5.06
N THR A 192 -20.86 6.07 4.57
CA THR A 192 -21.29 6.67 3.31
C THR A 192 -20.08 7.15 2.52
N TRP A 193 -20.18 7.17 1.19
CA TRP A 193 -19.23 7.86 0.33
C TRP A 193 -19.91 9.07 -0.37
N PRO A 194 -19.27 10.25 -0.39
CA PRO A 194 -18.08 10.61 0.36
C PRO A 194 -18.31 10.52 1.88
N PRO A 195 -17.25 10.31 2.68
CA PRO A 195 -17.39 10.17 4.12
C PRO A 195 -17.81 11.48 4.77
N VAL A 196 -18.75 11.41 5.72
CA VAL A 196 -19.21 12.59 6.49
C VAL A 196 -18.09 13.13 7.36
N CYS A 197 -17.28 12.24 7.94
CA CYS A 197 -16.09 12.58 8.70
C CYS A 197 -14.86 12.43 7.80
N ARG A 198 -14.05 13.49 7.69
CA ARG A 198 -12.78 13.45 6.93
C ARG A 198 -11.65 12.73 7.67
N ALA A 199 -11.88 12.25 8.88
CA ALA A 199 -10.88 11.47 9.60
C ALA A 199 -10.58 10.16 8.85
N PRO A 200 -9.31 9.73 8.76
CA PRO A 200 -8.97 8.46 8.15
C PRO A 200 -9.64 7.28 8.86
N LEU A 201 -10.17 6.33 8.07
CA LEU A 201 -10.71 5.07 8.58
C LEU A 201 -9.63 3.99 8.54
N ILE A 202 -9.55 3.21 9.62
CA ILE A 202 -8.56 2.14 9.80
C ILE A 202 -9.25 0.79 9.67
N TRP A 203 -8.78 -0.01 8.72
CA TRP A 203 -9.21 -1.38 8.47
C TRP A 203 -8.19 -2.33 9.06
N GLN A 204 -8.57 -2.96 10.17
CA GLN A 204 -7.67 -3.78 10.97
C GLN A 204 -7.33 -5.09 10.26
N TYR A 205 -6.13 -5.59 10.55
CA TYR A 205 -5.63 -6.86 10.08
C TYR A 205 -6.67 -7.99 10.20
N ASN A 206 -6.73 -8.82 9.15
CA ASN A 206 -7.56 -10.02 9.08
C ASN A 206 -9.05 -9.76 9.37
N THR A 207 -9.57 -8.59 8.97
CA THR A 207 -11.02 -8.32 8.88
C THR A 207 -11.53 -8.58 7.44
N PRO A 208 -12.85 -8.76 7.24
CA PRO A 208 -13.41 -8.89 5.89
C PRO A 208 -13.07 -7.68 5.00
N GLU A 209 -13.08 -6.48 5.57
CA GLU A 209 -12.79 -5.21 4.90
C GLU A 209 -11.33 -5.14 4.46
N TYR A 210 -10.43 -5.48 5.37
CA TYR A 210 -9.00 -5.57 5.11
C TYR A 210 -8.70 -6.56 3.97
N GLN A 211 -9.28 -7.76 4.03
CA GLN A 211 -9.12 -8.75 2.97
C GLN A 211 -9.73 -8.24 1.66
N GLY A 212 -10.88 -7.59 1.70
CA GLY A 212 -11.45 -6.93 0.51
C GLY A 212 -10.50 -5.91 -0.11
N LEU A 213 -9.86 -5.07 0.70
CA LEU A 213 -8.87 -4.08 0.25
C LEU A 213 -7.64 -4.72 -0.38
N LEU A 214 -7.07 -5.76 0.24
CA LEU A 214 -5.97 -6.54 -0.34
C LEU A 214 -6.38 -7.26 -1.63
N GLY A 215 -7.67 -7.52 -1.79
CA GLY A 215 -8.32 -8.07 -2.97
C GLY A 215 -8.29 -7.16 -4.19
N THR A 216 -8.30 -5.85 -3.98
CA THR A 216 -8.32 -4.84 -5.05
C THR A 216 -7.00 -4.75 -5.81
N ARG A 217 -7.00 -4.04 -6.95
CA ARG A 217 -5.80 -3.80 -7.75
C ARG A 217 -4.70 -3.06 -7.00
N ILE A 218 -5.03 -2.03 -6.22
CA ILE A 218 -4.06 -1.32 -5.37
C ILE A 218 -3.59 -2.17 -4.18
N GLY A 219 -4.50 -2.91 -3.54
CA GLY A 219 -4.12 -3.87 -2.50
C GLY A 219 -3.13 -4.92 -3.00
N ARG A 220 -3.32 -5.42 -4.22
CA ARG A 220 -2.35 -6.31 -4.87
C ARG A 220 -0.98 -5.66 -5.05
N CYS A 221 -0.91 -4.38 -5.42
CA CYS A 221 0.36 -3.64 -5.50
C CYS A 221 1.07 -3.59 -4.14
N ALA A 222 0.35 -3.32 -3.06
CA ALA A 222 0.91 -3.29 -1.70
C ALA A 222 1.43 -4.68 -1.27
N VAL A 223 0.65 -5.73 -1.50
CA VAL A 223 1.07 -7.12 -1.21
C VAL A 223 2.33 -7.47 -1.97
N TYR A 224 2.36 -7.19 -3.27
CA TYR A 224 3.51 -7.54 -4.11
C TYR A 224 4.74 -6.72 -3.72
N LEU A 225 4.57 -5.47 -3.29
CA LEU A 225 5.65 -4.66 -2.75
C LEU A 225 6.24 -5.26 -1.47
N VAL A 226 5.39 -5.74 -0.55
CA VAL A 226 5.85 -6.42 0.67
C VAL A 226 6.62 -7.69 0.33
N LEU A 227 6.07 -8.53 -0.57
CA LEU A 227 6.72 -9.78 -1.00
C LEU A 227 8.03 -9.57 -1.77
N GLU A 228 8.17 -8.41 -2.43
CA GLU A 228 9.35 -8.02 -3.18
C GLU A 228 10.48 -7.50 -2.27
N ILE A 229 10.12 -6.83 -1.17
CA ILE A 229 11.08 -6.20 -0.24
C ILE A 229 11.49 -7.14 0.90
N PHE A 230 10.53 -7.89 1.44
CA PHE A 230 10.70 -8.67 2.66
C PHE A 230 10.60 -10.16 2.39
N PRO A 231 11.42 -11.00 3.06
CA PRO A 231 11.17 -12.42 3.09
C PRO A 231 9.77 -12.72 3.64
N ARG A 232 9.09 -13.70 3.05
CA ARG A 232 7.78 -14.16 3.51
C ARG A 232 7.86 -14.62 4.96
N GLY A 233 6.81 -14.35 5.74
CA GLY A 233 6.74 -14.68 7.16
C GLY A 233 7.54 -13.76 8.08
N MET A 234 8.15 -12.67 7.58
CA MET A 234 8.90 -11.70 8.41
C MET A 234 8.15 -10.39 8.63
N TYR A 235 7.33 -9.97 7.68
CA TYR A 235 6.57 -8.71 7.73
C TYR A 235 5.15 -8.96 7.27
N TYR A 236 4.25 -8.07 7.66
CA TYR A 236 2.84 -8.11 7.26
C TYR A 236 2.28 -6.70 7.13
N ILE A 237 1.15 -6.59 6.43
CA ILE A 237 0.38 -5.33 6.38
C ILE A 237 -0.51 -5.33 7.62
N ALA A 238 -0.17 -4.54 8.63
CA ALA A 238 -0.85 -4.51 9.92
C ALA A 238 -2.22 -3.83 9.87
N ARG A 239 -2.37 -2.84 9.00
CA ARG A 239 -3.64 -2.17 8.75
C ARG A 239 -3.62 -1.48 7.40
N VAL A 240 -4.82 -1.27 6.86
CA VAL A 240 -5.03 -0.41 5.69
C VAL A 240 -5.81 0.80 6.15
N VAL A 241 -5.42 1.98 5.71
CA VAL A 241 -6.08 3.24 6.07
C VAL A 241 -6.60 3.90 4.81
N THR A 242 -7.85 4.36 4.84
CA THR A 242 -8.49 5.02 3.70
C THR A 242 -9.12 6.34 4.13
N TRP A 243 -8.99 7.37 3.29
CA TRP A 243 -9.64 8.66 3.49
C TRP A 243 -9.96 9.32 2.16
N GLU A 244 -10.78 10.36 2.23
CA GLU A 244 -11.06 11.24 1.11
C GLU A 244 -10.28 12.53 1.32
N GLN A 245 -9.60 12.98 0.27
CA GLN A 245 -8.93 14.26 0.23
C GLN A 245 -9.09 14.87 -1.15
N SER A 246 -9.56 16.12 -1.22
CA SER A 246 -9.70 16.86 -2.49
C SER A 246 -10.55 16.13 -3.55
N CYS A 247 -11.62 15.45 -3.13
CA CYS A 247 -12.50 14.59 -3.93
C CYS A 247 -11.84 13.31 -4.49
N SER A 248 -10.64 12.97 -4.01
CA SER A 248 -9.90 11.77 -4.36
C SER A 248 -9.87 10.77 -3.20
N LEU A 249 -9.81 9.48 -3.55
CA LEU A 249 -9.56 8.42 -2.59
C LEU A 249 -8.05 8.26 -2.38
N GLU A 250 -7.65 8.31 -1.13
CA GLU A 250 -6.28 8.09 -0.66
C GLU A 250 -6.22 6.79 0.15
N ILE A 251 -5.15 6.01 -0.02
CA ILE A 251 -4.95 4.76 0.73
C ILE A 251 -3.52 4.69 1.25
N ARG A 252 -3.37 4.24 2.51
CA ARG A 252 -2.10 3.89 3.15
C ARG A 252 -2.10 2.45 3.63
N PHE A 253 -0.96 1.78 3.50
CA PHE A 253 -0.69 0.46 4.04
C PHE A 253 0.42 0.57 5.08
N ASP A 254 0.16 0.09 6.30
CA ASP A 254 1.15 0.08 7.37
C ASP A 254 1.79 -1.30 7.42
N ILE A 255 3.11 -1.34 7.37
CA ILE A 255 3.90 -2.56 7.27
C ILE A 255 4.73 -2.71 8.54
N GLU A 256 4.50 -3.82 9.24
CA GLU A 256 5.12 -4.10 10.54
C GLU A 256 5.84 -5.46 10.49
N PRO A 257 6.93 -5.64 11.28
CA PRO A 257 7.55 -6.94 11.43
C PRO A 257 6.61 -7.89 12.17
N ILE A 258 6.59 -9.16 11.76
CA ILE A 258 5.94 -10.23 12.50
C ILE A 258 6.80 -10.51 13.73
N ARG A 259 6.23 -10.32 14.93
CA ARG A 259 6.96 -10.65 16.16
C ARG A 259 7.14 -12.15 16.22
N ALA A 260 8.38 -12.61 16.30
CA ALA A 260 8.66 -14.00 16.62
C ALA A 260 8.00 -14.33 17.96
N SER A 261 7.15 -15.35 17.98
CA SER A 261 6.59 -15.90 19.21
C SER A 261 7.74 -16.51 20.03
N GLY A 262 8.37 -15.70 20.89
CA GLY A 262 9.37 -16.15 21.86
C GLY A 262 10.68 -15.38 21.86
N SER A 263 10.72 -14.28 22.60
CA SER A 263 11.80 -14.03 23.57
C SER A 263 11.25 -13.11 24.67
N ALA A 264 10.40 -13.67 25.53
CA ALA A 264 10.34 -13.16 26.89
C ALA A 264 11.67 -13.56 27.53
N ALA A 265 12.55 -12.58 27.76
CA ALA A 265 13.64 -12.68 28.71
C ALA A 265 13.18 -11.99 30.01
#